data_AF-V5ZDI7-F1
#
_entry.id   AF-V5ZDI7-F1
#
_cell.length_a   1.000
_cell.length_b   1.000
_cell.length_c   1.000
_cell.angle_alpha   90.00
_cell.angle_beta   90.00
_cell.angle_gamma   90.00
#
_symmetry.space_group_name_H-M   'P 1'
#
loop_
_entity.id
_entity.type
_entity.pdbx_description
1 polymer ?
#
loop_
_entity_poly.entity_id
_entity_poly.type
_entity_poly.pdbx_seq_one_letter_code
_entity_poly.pdbx_strand_id
1 'polypeptide(L)'
;MINWLRADLSNKLIWWIKPGRGETPLGDLLHLLQRGRLHGEQPAYIYGKRRCIAFSETPLIQAARLLLNARQAGINFAPYGLLFDRNALYRQGARQTIHQPLDELALLHQDHYFRHVTLSPDEGVDFTWKREWRLPVDELPFSADTCTLILPDGDALQWLRTHMVSPLTDNALLLEHLL
;
A
#
# COMPACT_ATOMS: atom_id res chain seq x y z
N MET A 1 -18.59 3.50 15.88
CA MET A 1 -17.25 3.66 15.27
C MET A 1 -16.97 5.13 15.08
N ILE A 2 -15.80 5.62 15.51
CA ILE A 2 -15.42 7.05 15.46
C ILE A 2 -15.23 7.60 14.03
N ASN A 3 -15.28 6.74 13.00
CA ASN A 3 -15.06 7.12 11.60
C ASN A 3 -16.01 8.21 11.07
N TRP A 4 -17.22 8.36 11.63
CA TRP A 4 -18.12 9.46 11.28
C TRP A 4 -17.61 10.83 11.77
N LEU A 5 -16.80 10.84 12.84
CA LEU A 5 -16.18 12.03 13.42
C LEU A 5 -14.75 12.22 12.90
N ARG A 6 -14.08 11.13 12.52
CA ARG A 6 -12.70 11.10 12.03
C ARG A 6 -12.65 10.47 10.64
N ALA A 7 -13.02 11.27 9.65
CA ALA A 7 -13.06 10.87 8.24
C ALA A 7 -11.67 10.54 7.65
N ASP A 8 -10.59 10.84 8.37
CA ASP A 8 -9.22 10.44 8.05
C ASP A 8 -8.88 9.00 8.45
N LEU A 9 -9.78 8.31 9.16
CA LEU A 9 -9.62 6.91 9.55
C LEU A 9 -10.28 5.97 8.55
N SER A 10 -9.59 4.86 8.26
CA SER A 10 -10.08 3.81 7.38
C SER A 10 -9.91 2.45 8.05
N ASN A 11 -10.85 1.53 7.82
CA ASN A 11 -10.65 0.12 8.15
C ASN A 11 -10.06 -0.67 6.97
N LYS A 12 -9.51 0.04 5.98
CA LYS A 12 -8.88 -0.54 4.79
C LYS A 12 -7.41 -0.19 4.72
N LEU A 13 -6.62 -1.12 4.18
CA LEU A 13 -5.21 -0.96 3.88
C LEU A 13 -5.01 -1.03 2.38
N ILE A 14 -4.24 -0.10 1.84
CA ILE A 14 -3.98 -0.04 0.40
C ILE A 14 -2.52 -0.37 0.14
N TRP A 15 -2.29 -1.34 -0.73
CA TRP A 15 -1.00 -1.54 -1.37
C TRP A 15 -0.99 -0.77 -2.69
N TRP A 16 -0.01 0.11 -2.88
CA TRP A 16 0.16 0.89 -4.11
C TRP A 16 1.30 0.34 -4.94
N ILE A 17 1.13 0.34 -6.26
CA ILE A 17 2.22 -0.04 -7.16
C ILE A 17 3.30 1.04 -7.15
N LYS A 18 4.55 0.59 -7.01
CA LYS A 18 5.73 1.40 -7.29
C LYS A 18 6.13 1.13 -8.73
N PRO A 19 6.16 2.13 -9.64
CA PRO A 19 6.55 1.92 -11.02
C PRO A 19 7.92 1.24 -11.13
N GLY A 20 8.03 0.22 -11.97
CA GLY A 20 9.29 -0.36 -12.38
C GLY A 20 10.12 0.61 -13.24
N ARG A 21 11.38 0.25 -13.52
CA ARG A 21 12.25 1.04 -14.41
C ARG A 21 12.05 0.74 -15.91
N GLY A 22 11.34 -0.33 -16.25
CA GLY A 22 11.30 -0.89 -17.61
C GLY A 22 9.94 -0.95 -18.29
N GLU A 23 8.84 -1.05 -17.54
CA GLU A 23 7.48 -1.17 -18.08
C GLU A 23 6.58 0.01 -17.65
N THR A 24 5.41 0.10 -18.29
CA THR A 24 4.37 1.02 -17.82
C THR A 24 3.76 0.47 -16.52
N PRO A 25 3.29 1.33 -15.59
CA PRO A 25 2.66 0.86 -14.35
C PRO A 25 1.46 -0.09 -14.57
N LEU A 26 0.77 0.04 -15.71
CA LEU A 26 -0.33 -0.84 -16.08
C LEU A 26 0.15 -2.23 -16.52
N GLY A 27 1.30 -2.31 -17.22
CA GLY A 27 1.97 -3.58 -17.54
C GLY A 27 2.49 -4.29 -16.29
N ASP A 28 3.15 -3.55 -15.40
CA ASP A 28 3.60 -4.07 -14.10
C ASP A 28 2.41 -4.63 -13.28
N LEU A 29 1.27 -3.94 -13.29
CA LEU A 29 0.04 -4.40 -12.65
C LEU A 29 -0.49 -5.69 -13.28
N LEU A 30 -0.56 -5.79 -14.62
CA LEU A 30 -1.00 -7.00 -15.31
C LEU A 30 -0.15 -8.21 -14.89
N HIS A 31 1.17 -8.07 -14.88
CA HIS A 31 2.07 -9.14 -14.44
C HIS A 31 1.87 -9.53 -12.98
N LEU A 32 1.62 -8.55 -12.10
CA LEU A 32 1.31 -8.80 -10.70
C LEU A 32 -0.02 -9.57 -10.54
N LEU A 33 -1.06 -9.17 -11.27
CA LEU A 33 -2.36 -9.83 -11.24
C LEU A 33 -2.29 -11.26 -11.79
N GLN A 34 -1.51 -11.50 -12.85
CA GLN A 34 -1.25 -12.84 -13.38
C GLN A 34 -0.52 -13.75 -12.39
N ARG A 35 0.39 -13.18 -11.57
CA ARG A 35 1.10 -13.93 -10.51
C ARG A 35 0.23 -14.22 -9.28
N GLY A 36 -0.81 -13.42 -9.06
CA GLY A 36 -1.79 -13.59 -7.97
C GLY A 36 -1.21 -13.43 -6.56
N ARG A 37 -0.06 -12.73 -6.43
CA ARG A 37 0.62 -12.56 -5.14
C ARG A 37 1.42 -11.26 -5.08
N LEU A 38 1.46 -10.66 -3.90
CA LEU A 38 2.39 -9.58 -3.57
C LEU A 38 3.67 -10.18 -2.98
N HIS A 39 4.83 -9.60 -3.30
CA HIS A 39 6.10 -10.00 -2.69
C HIS A 39 6.51 -8.98 -1.63
N GLY A 40 6.95 -9.46 -0.47
CA GLY A 40 7.56 -8.62 0.55
C GLY A 40 8.88 -8.03 0.06
N GLU A 41 9.23 -6.85 0.51
CA GLU A 41 10.48 -6.15 0.21
C GLU A 41 11.34 -6.04 1.48
N GLN A 42 12.65 -5.85 1.31
CA GLN A 42 13.57 -5.52 2.42
C GLN A 42 14.55 -4.43 1.96
N PRO A 43 14.06 -3.19 1.74
CA PRO A 43 14.93 -2.07 1.44
C PRO A 43 15.77 -1.71 2.67
N ALA A 44 16.85 -0.94 2.47
CA ALA A 44 17.83 -0.61 3.51
C ALA A 44 17.26 0.08 4.76
N TYR A 45 16.09 0.73 4.64
CA TYR A 45 15.39 1.40 5.74
C TYR A 45 14.37 0.51 6.48
N ILE A 46 14.20 -0.76 6.08
CA ILE A 46 13.43 -1.75 6.86
C ILE A 46 14.42 -2.60 7.66
N TYR A 47 14.40 -2.42 8.98
CA TYR A 47 15.32 -3.09 9.89
C TYR A 47 14.85 -4.50 10.26
N GLY A 48 15.82 -5.34 10.65
CA GLY A 48 15.59 -6.73 11.02
C GLY A 48 15.74 -7.69 9.83
N LYS A 49 15.34 -8.95 10.04
CA LYS A 49 15.57 -10.05 9.08
C LYS A 49 14.37 -10.38 8.20
N ARG A 50 13.20 -9.76 8.44
CA ARG A 50 11.95 -10.13 7.77
C ARG A 50 11.67 -9.18 6.60
N ARG A 51 11.38 -9.75 5.43
CA ARG A 51 10.76 -9.01 4.33
C ARG A 51 9.36 -8.57 4.75
N CYS A 52 8.89 -7.45 4.19
CA CYS A 52 7.59 -6.91 4.52
C CYS A 52 6.84 -6.41 3.30
N ILE A 53 5.52 -6.57 3.31
CA ILE A 53 4.62 -5.85 2.42
C ILE A 53 4.10 -4.63 3.19
N ALA A 54 4.30 -3.44 2.62
CA ALA A 54 3.86 -2.19 3.20
C ALA A 54 2.52 -1.73 2.60
N PHE A 55 1.67 -1.16 3.44
CA PHE A 55 0.35 -0.63 3.08
C PHE A 55 0.15 0.74 3.69
N SER A 56 -0.73 1.56 3.10
CA SER A 56 -1.20 2.81 3.70
C SER A 56 -2.61 2.65 4.26
N GLU A 57 -2.85 3.08 5.50
CA GLU A 57 -4.19 3.24 6.08
C GLU A 57 -4.72 4.64 5.77
N THR A 58 -5.07 4.87 4.51
CA THR A 58 -5.56 6.16 4.03
C THR A 58 -6.95 5.98 3.41
N PRO A 59 -7.95 6.81 3.76
CA PRO A 59 -9.23 6.83 3.06
C PRO A 59 -9.02 7.00 1.56
N LEU A 60 -9.77 6.25 0.74
CA LEU A 60 -9.52 6.17 -0.70
C LEU A 60 -9.61 7.54 -1.39
N ILE A 61 -10.53 8.40 -0.96
CA ILE A 61 -10.64 9.79 -1.45
C ILE A 61 -9.36 10.61 -1.21
N GLN A 62 -8.72 10.45 -0.05
CA GLN A 62 -7.48 11.16 0.26
C GLN A 62 -6.31 10.56 -0.52
N ALA A 63 -6.31 9.24 -0.70
CA ALA A 63 -5.30 8.59 -1.51
C ALA A 63 -5.39 8.98 -2.99
N ALA A 64 -6.61 9.11 -3.55
CA ALA A 64 -6.82 9.62 -4.91
C ALA A 64 -6.21 11.02 -5.08
N ARG A 65 -6.50 11.94 -4.16
CA ARG A 65 -5.92 13.29 -4.16
C ARG A 65 -4.40 13.28 -4.02
N LEU A 66 -3.87 12.42 -3.16
CA LEU A 66 -2.43 12.28 -2.95
C LEU A 66 -1.72 11.73 -4.20
N LEU A 67 -2.32 10.76 -4.88
CA LEU A 67 -1.75 10.14 -6.08
C LEU A 67 -1.76 11.08 -7.29
N LEU A 68 -2.81 11.90 -7.45
CA LEU A 68 -2.82 12.96 -8.47
C LEU A 68 -1.70 13.98 -8.29
N ASN A 69 -1.31 14.24 -7.04
CA ASN A 69 -0.25 15.18 -6.69
C ASN A 69 1.07 14.48 -6.31
N ALA A 70 1.18 13.16 -6.54
CA ALA A 70 2.25 12.33 -6.00
C ALA A 70 3.64 12.84 -6.41
N ARG A 71 3.79 13.24 -7.67
CA ARG A 71 5.04 13.78 -8.20
C ARG A 71 5.47 15.08 -7.50
N GLN A 72 4.52 15.95 -7.14
CA GLN A 72 4.79 17.19 -6.42
C GLN A 72 5.11 16.93 -4.94
N ALA A 73 4.54 15.87 -4.37
CA ALA A 73 4.76 15.45 -2.99
C ALA A 73 5.99 14.52 -2.79
N GLY A 74 6.77 14.26 -3.84
CA GLY A 74 7.92 13.33 -3.79
C GLY A 74 7.52 11.86 -3.60
N ILE A 75 6.27 11.52 -3.91
CA ILE A 75 5.69 10.19 -3.75
C ILE A 75 5.82 9.43 -5.07
N ASN A 76 6.45 8.26 -5.01
CA ASN A 76 6.70 7.42 -6.19
C ASN A 76 5.72 6.23 -6.27
N PHE A 77 4.42 6.52 -6.31
CA PHE A 77 3.37 5.53 -6.53
C PHE A 77 2.59 5.88 -7.78
N ALA A 78 2.24 4.87 -8.58
CA ALA A 78 1.26 5.05 -9.65
C ALA A 78 -0.15 4.77 -9.12
N PRO A 79 -1.21 5.29 -9.77
CA PRO A 79 -2.58 5.22 -9.29
C PRO A 79 -3.24 3.84 -9.47
N TYR A 80 -2.49 2.77 -9.20
CA TYR A 80 -2.93 1.39 -9.27
C TYR A 80 -2.60 0.69 -7.97
N GLY A 81 -3.52 -0.12 -7.46
CA GLY A 81 -3.31 -0.77 -6.17
C GLY A 81 -4.32 -1.86 -5.82
N LEU A 82 -4.16 -2.41 -4.63
CA LEU A 82 -5.04 -3.41 -4.05
C LEU A 82 -5.52 -2.94 -2.67
N LEU A 83 -6.83 -2.90 -2.48
CA LEU A 83 -7.50 -2.55 -1.24
C LEU A 83 -7.80 -3.82 -0.43
N PHE A 84 -7.33 -3.89 0.81
CA PHE A 84 -7.55 -5.02 1.71
C PHE A 84 -8.34 -4.61 2.95
N ASP A 85 -9.01 -5.57 3.59
CA ASP A 85 -9.55 -5.37 4.93
C ASP A 85 -8.43 -5.32 5.98
N ARG A 86 -8.35 -4.23 6.73
CA ARG A 86 -7.29 -4.02 7.73
C ARG A 86 -7.32 -5.06 8.84
N ASN A 87 -8.52 -5.43 9.31
CA ASN A 87 -8.65 -6.36 10.42
C ASN A 87 -8.33 -7.81 9.98
N ALA A 88 -8.59 -8.14 8.70
CA ALA A 88 -8.11 -9.38 8.11
C ALA A 88 -6.58 -9.44 8.08
N LEU A 89 -5.91 -8.41 7.58
CA LEU A 89 -4.44 -8.37 7.57
C LEU A 89 -3.83 -8.31 8.99
N TYR A 90 -4.47 -7.63 9.93
CA TYR A 90 -4.04 -7.62 11.33
C TYR A 90 -4.01 -9.03 11.92
N ARG A 91 -5.02 -9.86 11.64
CA ARG A 91 -5.06 -11.28 12.06
C ARG A 91 -3.94 -12.11 11.45
N GLN A 92 -3.42 -11.71 10.29
CA GLN A 92 -2.26 -12.34 9.64
C GLN A 92 -0.91 -11.81 10.15
N GLY A 93 -0.91 -10.85 11.08
CA GLY A 93 0.31 -10.29 11.68
C GLY A 93 0.69 -8.91 11.18
N ALA A 94 -0.12 -8.27 10.31
CA ALA A 94 0.13 -6.88 9.93
C ALA A 94 0.03 -5.95 11.13
N ARG A 95 0.93 -4.99 11.25
CA ARG A 95 0.95 -3.99 12.33
C ARG A 95 1.27 -2.60 11.79
N GLN A 96 0.77 -1.58 12.48
CA GLN A 96 1.22 -0.20 12.26
C GLN A 96 2.71 -0.06 12.53
N THR A 97 3.34 0.79 11.75
CA THR A 97 4.72 1.22 11.96
C THR A 97 4.86 2.05 13.24
N ILE A 98 6.07 2.09 13.77
CA ILE A 98 6.48 2.89 14.93
C ILE A 98 7.40 3.97 14.39
N HIS A 99 6.95 5.22 14.48
CA HIS A 99 7.70 6.39 14.08
C HIS A 99 8.50 6.92 15.27
N GLN A 100 9.82 6.85 15.16
CA GLN A 100 10.74 7.27 16.22
C GLN A 100 12.12 7.59 15.63
N PRO A 101 12.97 8.35 16.34
CA PRO A 101 14.38 8.52 16.00
C PRO A 101 15.11 7.19 15.78
N LEU A 102 16.15 7.20 14.93
CA LEU A 102 16.88 5.99 14.58
C LEU A 102 17.64 5.39 15.78
N ASP A 103 18.19 6.23 16.65
CA ASP A 103 18.89 5.81 17.87
C ASP A 103 17.97 5.10 18.87
N GLU A 104 16.65 5.35 18.81
CA GLU A 104 15.64 4.62 19.58
C GLU A 104 15.29 3.23 19.01
N LEU A 105 15.79 2.85 17.83
CA LEU A 105 15.55 1.52 17.24
C LEU A 105 15.87 0.38 18.22
N ALA A 106 16.98 0.52 18.96
CA ALA A 106 17.45 -0.49 19.91
C ALA A 106 16.53 -0.66 21.13
N LEU A 107 15.59 0.26 21.37
CA LEU A 107 14.57 0.15 22.42
C LEU A 107 13.46 -0.84 22.03
N LEU A 108 13.32 -1.15 20.73
CA LEU A 108 12.34 -2.12 20.25
C LEU A 108 12.86 -3.54 20.43
N HIS A 109 11.97 -4.47 20.73
CA HIS A 109 12.28 -5.89 20.56
C HIS A 109 12.63 -6.17 19.08
N GLN A 110 13.59 -7.05 18.81
CA GLN A 110 14.06 -7.32 17.43
C GLN A 110 12.95 -7.80 16.50
N ASP A 111 11.94 -8.52 17.03
CA ASP A 111 10.75 -8.92 16.28
C ASP A 111 9.86 -7.76 15.82
N HIS A 112 10.12 -6.54 16.30
CA HIS A 112 9.41 -5.33 15.92
C HIS A 112 10.25 -4.37 15.08
N TYR A 113 11.50 -4.70 14.77
CA TYR A 113 12.35 -3.85 13.91
C TYR A 113 11.71 -3.55 12.56
N PHE A 114 10.97 -4.52 12.01
CA PHE A 114 10.25 -4.33 10.76
C PHE A 114 9.20 -3.21 10.84
N ARG A 115 8.73 -2.84 12.04
CA ARG A 115 7.75 -1.77 12.25
C ARG A 115 8.43 -0.41 12.32
N HIS A 116 9.73 -0.32 12.59
CA HIS A 116 10.41 0.96 12.72
C HIS A 116 10.37 1.75 11.40
N VAL A 117 10.06 3.04 11.53
CA VAL A 117 10.24 4.04 10.47
C VAL A 117 10.88 5.24 11.12
N THR A 118 12.02 5.66 10.58
CA THR A 118 12.75 6.82 11.10
C THR A 118 11.88 8.07 11.03
N LEU A 119 11.80 8.79 12.14
CA LEU A 119 11.19 10.10 12.28
C LEU A 119 12.28 11.09 12.69
N SER A 120 12.61 12.03 11.81
CA SER A 120 13.59 13.10 12.05
C SER A 120 13.03 14.40 11.45
N PRO A 121 12.12 15.09 12.17
CA PRO A 121 11.44 16.28 11.63
C PRO A 121 12.42 17.41 11.29
N ASP A 122 13.47 17.57 12.09
CA ASP A 122 14.51 18.60 11.87
C ASP A 122 15.31 18.36 10.57
N GLU A 123 15.35 17.12 10.09
CA GLU A 123 15.97 16.74 8.81
C GLU A 123 14.93 16.54 7.68
N GLY A 124 13.67 16.88 7.93
CA GLY A 124 12.57 16.72 6.97
C GLY A 124 12.12 15.28 6.72
N VAL A 125 12.49 14.33 7.59
CA VAL A 125 12.08 12.93 7.50
C VAL A 125 10.81 12.71 8.31
N ASP A 126 9.65 12.82 7.66
CA ASP A 126 8.35 12.52 8.25
C ASP A 126 7.44 11.76 7.26
N PHE A 127 7.15 10.51 7.61
CA PHE A 127 6.24 9.63 6.87
C PHE A 127 4.97 9.29 7.66
N THR A 128 4.69 9.98 8.77
CA THR A 128 3.52 9.72 9.64
C THR A 128 2.21 9.87 8.87
N TRP A 129 2.17 10.76 7.87
CA TRP A 129 1.04 10.95 6.97
C TRP A 129 0.64 9.70 6.18
N LYS A 130 1.57 8.77 5.92
CA LYS A 130 1.28 7.49 5.22
C LYS A 130 0.41 6.57 6.05
N ARG A 131 0.47 6.70 7.38
CA ARG A 131 -0.15 5.79 8.34
C ARG A 131 0.18 4.34 7.97
N GLU A 132 1.47 4.07 7.86
CA GLU A 132 1.98 2.85 7.27
C GLU A 132 1.69 1.62 8.13
N TRP A 133 1.31 0.53 7.47
CA TRP A 133 1.20 -0.80 8.03
C TRP A 133 2.17 -1.73 7.32
N ARG A 134 2.77 -2.67 8.05
CA ARG A 134 3.65 -3.69 7.47
C ARG A 134 3.19 -5.08 7.87
N LEU A 135 3.17 -5.99 6.90
CA LEU A 135 2.97 -7.42 7.09
C LEU A 135 4.31 -8.14 6.86
N PRO A 136 4.91 -8.78 7.88
CA PRO A 136 6.24 -9.38 7.77
C PRO A 136 6.19 -10.78 7.15
N VAL A 137 5.93 -10.85 5.84
CA VAL A 137 5.87 -12.08 5.04
C VAL A 137 6.65 -11.92 3.74
N ASP A 138 7.13 -13.04 3.18
CA ASP A 138 7.80 -13.05 1.88
C ASP A 138 6.83 -12.89 0.72
N GLU A 139 5.63 -13.48 0.83
CA GLU A 139 4.57 -13.39 -0.17
C GLU A 139 3.19 -13.29 0.49
N LEU A 140 2.26 -12.59 -0.15
CA LEU A 140 0.84 -12.56 0.20
C LEU A 140 0.01 -12.90 -1.05
N PRO A 141 -0.57 -14.11 -1.12
CA PRO A 141 -1.55 -14.45 -2.14
C PRO A 141 -2.78 -13.57 -2.02
N PHE A 142 -3.40 -13.23 -3.16
CA PHE A 142 -4.64 -12.49 -3.19
C PHE A 142 -5.59 -12.99 -4.27
N SER A 143 -6.88 -12.77 -4.05
CA SER A 143 -8.00 -13.01 -4.96
C SER A 143 -9.07 -11.93 -4.78
N ALA A 144 -10.10 -11.97 -5.63
CA ALA A 144 -11.27 -11.09 -5.52
C ALA A 144 -12.02 -11.20 -4.17
N ASP A 145 -11.86 -12.31 -3.43
CA ASP A 145 -12.46 -12.47 -2.10
C ASP A 145 -11.67 -11.75 -1.00
N THR A 146 -10.40 -11.47 -1.24
CA THR A 146 -9.47 -10.93 -0.24
C THR A 146 -9.14 -9.46 -0.45
N CYS A 147 -9.25 -8.98 -1.69
CA CYS A 147 -8.93 -7.61 -2.04
C CYS A 147 -9.79 -7.07 -3.18
N THR A 148 -9.84 -5.75 -3.26
CA THR A 148 -10.46 -5.02 -4.37
C THR A 148 -9.38 -4.33 -5.19
N LEU A 149 -9.43 -4.50 -6.51
CA LEU A 149 -8.53 -3.81 -7.45
C LEU A 149 -8.85 -2.31 -7.48
N ILE A 150 -7.82 -1.47 -7.46
CA ILE A 150 -7.92 -0.02 -7.61
C ILE A 150 -7.24 0.38 -8.93
N LEU A 151 -7.93 1.16 -9.74
CA LEU A 151 -7.47 1.68 -11.04
C LEU A 151 -7.72 3.19 -11.13
N PRO A 152 -6.98 3.93 -11.97
CA PRO A 152 -7.22 5.36 -12.15
C PRO A 152 -8.59 5.63 -12.78
N ASP A 153 -8.92 4.92 -13.85
CA ASP A 153 -10.02 5.22 -14.76
C ASP A 153 -10.56 3.99 -15.51
N GLY A 154 -11.63 4.20 -16.27
CA GLY A 154 -12.27 3.20 -17.11
C GLY A 154 -11.42 2.71 -18.28
N ASP A 155 -10.50 3.54 -18.79
CA ASP A 155 -9.59 3.14 -19.87
C ASP A 155 -8.60 2.07 -19.39
N ALA A 156 -8.03 2.24 -18.20
CA ALA A 156 -7.19 1.23 -17.57
C ALA A 156 -7.95 -0.08 -17.30
N LEU A 157 -9.20 0.02 -16.84
CA LEU A 157 -10.06 -1.15 -16.62
C LEU A 157 -10.34 -1.91 -17.92
N GLN A 158 -10.70 -1.19 -18.98
CA GLN A 158 -10.99 -1.78 -20.27
C GLN A 158 -9.74 -2.44 -20.87
N TRP A 159 -8.58 -1.77 -20.76
CA TRP A 159 -7.31 -2.35 -21.18
C TRP A 159 -6.98 -3.64 -20.43
N LEU A 160 -7.18 -3.70 -19.11
CA LEU A 160 -6.94 -4.94 -18.36
C LEU A 160 -7.85 -6.08 -18.81
N ARG A 161 -9.14 -5.80 -19.03
CA ARG A 161 -10.11 -6.80 -19.48
C ARG A 161 -9.81 -7.38 -20.86
N THR A 162 -9.10 -6.65 -21.72
CA THR A 162 -8.66 -7.19 -23.02
C THR A 162 -7.39 -8.05 -22.92
N HIS A 163 -6.61 -7.90 -21.84
CA HIS A 163 -5.34 -8.62 -21.65
C HIS A 163 -5.41 -9.75 -20.61
N MET A 164 -6.47 -9.79 -19.79
CA MET A 164 -6.72 -10.89 -18.87
C MET A 164 -8.21 -11.06 -18.54
N VAL A 165 -8.58 -12.30 -18.23
CA VAL A 165 -9.88 -12.62 -17.62
C VAL A 165 -9.64 -12.85 -16.13
N SER A 166 -10.15 -11.97 -15.28
CA SER A 166 -9.98 -12.06 -13.82
C SER A 166 -11.19 -11.49 -13.08
N PRO A 167 -11.73 -12.20 -12.07
CA PRO A 167 -12.80 -11.69 -11.21
C PRO A 167 -12.46 -10.38 -10.48
N LEU A 168 -11.16 -10.08 -10.35
CA LEU A 168 -10.70 -8.80 -9.77
C LEU A 168 -11.16 -7.58 -10.58
N THR A 169 -11.42 -7.75 -11.88
CA THR A 169 -11.89 -6.68 -12.75
C THR A 169 -13.40 -6.45 -12.70
N ASP A 170 -14.17 -7.34 -12.06
CA ASP A 170 -15.64 -7.25 -12.03
C ASP A 170 -16.10 -6.15 -11.07
N ASN A 171 -15.36 -5.93 -9.98
CA ASN A 171 -15.68 -4.97 -8.92
C ASN A 171 -14.52 -4.00 -8.65
N ALA A 172 -13.74 -3.66 -9.68
CA ALA A 172 -12.64 -2.72 -9.54
C ALA A 172 -13.15 -1.33 -9.12
N LEU A 173 -12.42 -0.67 -8.22
CA LEU A 173 -12.66 0.71 -7.82
C LEU A 173 -11.89 1.65 -8.73
N LEU A 174 -12.60 2.59 -9.34
CA LEU A 174 -12.00 3.62 -10.20
C LEU A 174 -11.84 4.91 -9.40
N LEU A 175 -10.63 5.46 -9.38
CA LEU A 175 -10.32 6.68 -8.64
C LEU A 175 -11.04 7.90 -9.22
N GLU A 176 -11.28 7.95 -10.52
CA GLU A 176 -12.04 9.01 -11.19
C GLU A 176 -13.48 9.17 -10.66
N HIS A 177 -14.09 8.10 -10.12
CA HIS A 177 -15.43 8.17 -9.53
C HIS A 177 -15.47 8.81 -8.14
N LEU A 178 -14.30 9.09 -7.54
CA LEU A 178 -14.20 9.65 -6.20
C LEU A 178 -13.97 11.17 -6.23
N LEU A 179 -13.59 11.72 -7.38
CA LEU A 179 -13.20 13.12 -7.56
C LEU A 179 -14.33 13.91 -8.22
#